data_AF-A0AA43KPV5-F1
#
_entry.id   AF-A0AA43KPV5-F1
#
_cell.length_a   1.000
_cell.length_b   1.000
_cell.length_c   1.000
_cell.angle_alpha   90.00
_cell.angle_beta   90.00
_cell.angle_gamma   90.00
#
_symmetry.space_group_name_H-M   'P 1'
#
loop_
_entity.id
_entity.type
_entity.pdbx_description
1 polymer ?
#
loop_
_entity_poly.entity_id
_entity_poly.type
_entity_poly.pdbx_seq_one_letter_code
_entity_poly.pdbx_strand_id
1 'polypeptide(L)'
;MPEKQNIEYKSSWHDDYLQWVCGFANAQGGKIYIGKDDSGTVVGLKDSKKLMEEIPNKIRNLMGITTEVNLFEEDGKHYIEIVVQPYSVPISLRGRFYYRCGSVKHELTGASLNEFLLKRAGHTWDDVIDTRASFEDIDERTVKIFLRKAEEAGRLPDIDGLSTPELLEKLRLAKNGQLKRAAIVLFGKDPGSFYPNTFVKIGKFEDDDFTIRFQELEEGNIIQVLDKVLRTLDHKFLIRNISFEGMNRIETLEYPIPALREMLLNSLIHRNYMGAPTQIRVYDNKLTVWNHGTLPDGITLDQLTKTHSSYPRNPILAEACFRGGYIDSWGSGIMKIVDSCKVAGLPMPVMEEDGGGFIVKLFKDSYTEEQLHKLGLNERQVKAVLYVIEKGKITNSEYQKLNEVSKPTATRDLSELVETYKLLTNIGFGAGSHYELAIGS
;
A
#
# COMPACT_ATOMS: atom_id res chain seq x y z
N MET A 1 21.37 -4.45 -21.17
CA MET A 1 21.46 -5.25 -19.92
C MET A 1 20.46 -4.67 -18.94
N PRO A 2 19.76 -5.47 -18.12
CA PRO A 2 18.89 -4.89 -17.09
C PRO A 2 19.77 -4.14 -16.09
N GLU A 3 19.43 -2.88 -15.79
CA GLU A 3 20.08 -2.08 -14.76
C GLU A 3 20.10 -2.88 -13.44
N LYS A 4 21.30 -3.15 -12.93
CA LYS A 4 21.44 -3.76 -11.60
C LYS A 4 21.25 -2.64 -10.58
N GLN A 5 20.25 -2.74 -9.70
CA GLN A 5 19.87 -1.71 -8.72
C GLN A 5 21.05 -1.17 -7.88
N ASN A 6 22.08 -2.00 -7.70
CA ASN A 6 23.26 -1.70 -6.87
C ASN A 6 24.49 -1.26 -7.70
N ILE A 7 24.33 -0.95 -8.97
CA ILE A 7 25.41 -0.49 -9.85
C ILE A 7 25.00 0.83 -10.52
N GLU A 8 25.95 1.77 -10.57
CA GLU A 8 25.80 3.03 -11.29
C GLU A 8 27.01 3.23 -12.21
N TYR A 9 26.77 3.57 -13.49
CA TYR A 9 27.82 3.89 -14.46
C TYR A 9 27.88 5.40 -14.69
N LYS A 10 29.09 5.94 -14.80
CA LYS A 10 29.38 7.34 -15.17
C LYS A 10 30.60 7.41 -16.07
N SER A 11 30.48 8.13 -17.18
CA SER A 11 31.55 8.28 -18.17
C SER A 11 32.72 9.14 -17.66
N SER A 12 32.46 10.09 -16.76
CA SER A 12 33.45 10.95 -16.11
C SER A 12 33.11 11.15 -14.63
N TRP A 13 33.97 11.84 -13.86
CA TRP A 13 33.70 12.21 -12.46
C TRP A 13 33.09 13.61 -12.37
N HIS A 14 32.04 13.75 -11.57
CA HIS A 14 31.50 15.03 -11.10
C HIS A 14 31.22 14.95 -9.60
N ASP A 15 31.47 16.03 -8.86
CA ASP A 15 31.32 16.02 -7.40
C ASP A 15 29.87 15.81 -6.94
N ASP A 16 28.88 16.11 -7.79
CA ASP A 16 27.46 15.78 -7.52
C ASP A 16 27.21 14.27 -7.43
N TYR A 17 28.13 13.43 -7.90
CA TYR A 17 28.05 11.98 -7.72
C TYR A 17 28.31 11.52 -6.29
N LEU A 18 28.79 12.40 -5.41
CA LEU A 18 28.76 12.13 -3.96
C LEU A 18 27.34 11.91 -3.44
N GLN A 19 26.32 12.45 -4.11
CA GLN A 19 24.92 12.16 -3.78
C GLN A 19 24.59 10.67 -4.03
N TRP A 20 25.21 10.03 -5.03
CA TRP A 20 25.09 8.59 -5.28
C TRP A 20 25.76 7.78 -4.18
N VAL A 21 26.95 8.18 -3.74
CA VAL A 21 27.65 7.55 -2.61
C VAL A 21 26.79 7.62 -1.35
N CYS A 22 26.25 8.80 -1.03
CA CYS A 22 25.32 8.98 0.09
C CYS A 22 24.07 8.09 -0.06
N GLY A 23 23.47 8.06 -1.25
CA GLY A 23 22.31 7.23 -1.57
C GLY A 23 22.55 5.74 -1.36
N PHE A 24 23.69 5.21 -1.82
CA PHE A 24 24.06 3.80 -1.61
C PHE A 24 24.37 3.51 -0.15
N ALA A 25 25.11 4.38 0.54
CA ALA A 25 25.44 4.22 1.94
C ALA A 25 24.18 4.14 2.83
N ASN A 26 23.15 4.92 2.49
CA ASN A 26 21.87 4.90 3.19
C ASN A 26 20.93 3.77 2.76
N ALA A 27 21.21 3.06 1.67
CA ALA A 27 20.39 1.96 1.15
C ALA A 27 21.09 0.60 1.40
N GLN A 28 21.09 -0.31 0.41
CA GLN A 28 21.71 -1.63 0.51
C GLN A 28 23.22 -1.65 0.17
N GLY A 29 23.85 -0.47 0.03
CA GLY A 29 25.18 -0.36 -0.56
C GLY A 29 25.16 -0.47 -2.08
N GLY A 30 26.33 -0.44 -2.71
CA GLY A 30 26.45 -0.54 -4.16
C GLY A 30 27.82 -0.21 -4.70
N LYS A 31 27.92 -0.16 -6.03
CA LYS A 31 29.13 0.14 -6.77
C LYS A 31 28.89 1.27 -7.76
N ILE A 32 29.82 2.22 -7.80
CA ILE A 32 29.83 3.26 -8.82
C ILE A 32 31.07 3.07 -9.69
N TYR A 33 30.87 2.97 -11.00
CA TYR A 33 31.96 2.92 -11.98
C TYR A 33 32.10 4.26 -12.67
N ILE A 34 33.29 4.85 -12.58
CA ILE A 34 33.66 6.11 -13.21
C ILE A 34 34.62 5.81 -14.38
N GLY A 35 34.34 6.34 -15.57
CA GLY A 35 35.04 5.97 -16.80
C GLY A 35 34.35 4.89 -17.62
N LYS A 36 33.07 4.60 -17.34
CA LYS A 36 32.21 3.69 -18.13
C LYS A 36 30.95 4.42 -18.60
N ASP A 37 30.53 4.21 -19.84
CA ASP A 37 29.25 4.75 -20.32
C ASP A 37 28.05 3.97 -19.77
N ASP A 38 26.83 4.40 -20.09
CA ASP A 38 25.59 3.79 -19.61
C ASP A 38 25.40 2.34 -20.10
N SER A 39 26.15 1.91 -21.13
CA SER A 39 26.20 0.52 -21.60
C SER A 39 27.19 -0.35 -20.81
N GLY A 40 27.98 0.25 -19.93
CA GLY A 40 29.06 -0.39 -19.19
C GLY A 40 30.39 -0.46 -19.97
N THR A 41 30.48 0.18 -21.13
CA THR A 41 31.69 0.19 -21.97
C THR A 41 32.71 1.19 -21.45
N VAL A 42 33.99 0.79 -21.42
CA VAL A 42 35.07 1.65 -20.90
C VAL A 42 35.39 2.79 -21.87
N VAL A 43 35.13 4.02 -21.41
CA VAL A 43 35.45 5.26 -22.13
C VAL A 43 36.81 5.82 -21.72
N GLY A 44 37.26 5.54 -20.50
CA GLY A 44 38.56 5.92 -19.98
C GLY A 44 38.60 7.27 -19.25
N LEU A 45 39.45 7.36 -18.22
CA LEU A 45 39.70 8.56 -17.43
C LEU A 45 41.10 9.11 -17.66
N LYS A 46 41.18 10.40 -18.02
CA LYS A 46 42.47 11.09 -18.22
C LYS A 46 43.19 11.38 -16.90
N ASP A 47 42.45 11.71 -15.85
CA ASP A 47 42.98 12.14 -14.55
C ASP A 47 42.85 11.07 -13.45
N SER A 48 42.91 9.79 -13.82
CA SER A 48 42.62 8.66 -12.93
C SER A 48 43.44 8.68 -11.63
N LYS A 49 44.74 9.00 -11.70
CA LYS A 49 45.61 9.09 -10.52
C LYS A 49 45.18 10.17 -9.53
N LYS A 50 44.80 11.35 -10.03
CA LYS A 50 44.32 12.46 -9.21
C LYS A 50 42.99 12.10 -8.54
N LEU A 51 42.08 11.48 -9.28
CA LEU A 51 40.78 11.05 -8.77
C LEU A 51 40.89 9.98 -7.68
N MET A 52 41.88 9.08 -7.77
CA MET A 52 42.17 8.08 -6.72
C MET A 52 42.53 8.72 -5.37
N GLU A 53 43.11 9.92 -5.37
CA GLU A 53 43.39 10.67 -4.13
C GLU A 53 42.21 11.54 -3.71
N GLU A 54 41.55 12.22 -4.65
CA GLU A 54 40.47 13.16 -4.33
C GLU A 54 39.20 12.47 -3.83
N ILE A 55 38.77 11.39 -4.49
CA ILE A 55 37.47 10.75 -4.21
C ILE A 55 37.38 10.24 -2.76
N PRO A 56 38.33 9.42 -2.25
CA PRO A 56 38.26 8.96 -0.85
C PRO A 56 38.30 10.11 0.15
N ASN A 57 39.12 11.14 -0.12
CA ASN A 57 39.23 12.31 0.76
C ASN A 57 37.94 13.12 0.79
N LYS A 58 37.30 13.35 -0.36
CA LYS A 58 35.99 14.03 -0.43
C LYS A 58 34.90 13.25 0.30
N ILE A 59 34.85 11.93 0.10
CA ILE A 59 33.88 11.06 0.77
C ILE A 59 34.04 11.13 2.29
N ARG A 60 35.28 10.96 2.79
CA ARG A 60 35.57 11.04 4.23
C ARG A 60 35.25 12.41 4.80
N ASN A 61 35.69 13.48 4.16
CA ASN A 61 35.54 14.84 4.69
C ASN A 61 34.08 15.33 4.68
N LEU A 62 33.28 14.92 3.69
CA LEU A 62 31.91 15.43 3.51
C LEU A 62 30.83 14.53 4.12
N MET A 63 31.10 13.24 4.33
CA MET A 63 30.13 12.27 4.82
C MET A 63 30.60 11.50 6.07
N GLY A 64 31.88 11.59 6.45
CA GLY A 64 32.42 10.89 7.62
C GLY A 64 32.55 9.38 7.45
N ILE A 65 32.47 8.86 6.22
CA ILE A 65 32.56 7.43 5.91
C ILE A 65 33.80 7.10 5.07
N THR A 66 34.12 5.81 4.97
CA THR A 66 35.18 5.29 4.12
C THR A 66 34.59 4.35 3.07
N THR A 67 35.18 4.36 1.89
CA THR A 67 34.77 3.50 0.76
C THR A 67 36.02 2.92 0.13
N GLU A 68 35.91 1.72 -0.43
CA GLU A 68 36.99 1.18 -1.26
C GLU A 68 36.93 1.87 -2.63
N VAL A 69 38.07 2.40 -3.07
CA VAL A 69 38.21 3.04 -4.38
C VAL A 69 39.32 2.32 -5.11
N ASN A 70 38.96 1.63 -6.19
CA ASN A 70 39.84 0.75 -6.94
C ASN A 70 40.08 1.33 -8.34
N LEU A 71 41.33 1.35 -8.79
CA LEU A 71 41.70 1.71 -10.15
C LEU A 71 41.85 0.44 -11.00
N PHE A 72 41.17 0.42 -12.14
CA PHE A 72 41.24 -0.65 -13.11
C PHE A 72 41.68 -0.13 -14.49
N GLU A 73 42.09 -1.05 -15.36
CA GLU A 73 42.50 -0.77 -16.73
C GLU A 73 41.93 -1.84 -17.67
N GLU A 74 41.39 -1.41 -18.81
CA GLU A 74 40.85 -2.26 -19.86
C GLU A 74 41.20 -1.60 -21.21
N ASP A 75 41.83 -2.34 -22.13
CA ASP A 75 42.27 -1.84 -23.45
C ASP A 75 43.06 -0.51 -23.40
N GLY A 76 43.95 -0.37 -22.40
CA GLY A 76 44.75 0.85 -22.21
C GLY A 76 43.97 2.06 -21.69
N LYS A 77 42.72 1.86 -21.26
CA LYS A 77 41.86 2.91 -20.69
C LYS A 77 41.62 2.64 -19.21
N HIS A 78 41.85 3.65 -18.38
CA HIS A 78 41.62 3.55 -16.94
C HIS A 78 40.17 3.85 -16.55
N TYR A 79 39.64 3.13 -15.56
CA TYR A 79 38.36 3.42 -14.92
C TYR A 79 38.44 3.16 -13.40
N ILE A 80 37.58 3.80 -12.62
CA ILE A 80 37.55 3.70 -11.16
C ILE A 80 36.28 2.97 -10.73
N GLU A 81 36.40 2.08 -9.74
CA GLU A 81 35.28 1.48 -9.01
C GLU A 81 35.25 2.07 -7.59
N ILE A 82 34.09 2.55 -7.16
CA ILE A 82 33.83 2.98 -5.78
C ILE A 82 32.86 1.97 -5.17
N VAL A 83 33.30 1.22 -4.16
CA VAL A 83 32.47 0.26 -3.42
C VAL A 83 31.96 0.93 -2.14
N VAL A 84 30.64 1.06 -2.07
CA VAL A 84 29.93 1.68 -0.95
C VAL A 84 29.20 0.60 -0.17
N GLN A 85 29.56 0.43 1.10
CA GLN A 85 28.88 -0.49 2.00
C GLN A 85 27.58 0.14 2.54
N PRO A 86 26.56 -0.67 2.89
CA PRO A 86 25.42 -0.16 3.63
C PRO A 86 25.85 0.26 5.04
N TYR A 87 25.43 1.45 5.47
CA TYR A 87 25.64 1.94 6.83
C TYR A 87 24.37 1.75 7.66
N SER A 88 24.53 1.47 8.95
CA SER A 88 23.42 1.33 9.91
C SER A 88 22.89 2.68 10.38
N VAL A 89 23.73 3.71 10.38
CA VAL A 89 23.39 5.09 10.78
C VAL A 89 23.05 5.98 9.58
N PRO A 90 22.27 7.07 9.77
CA PRO A 90 21.99 8.04 8.72
C PRO A 90 23.27 8.71 8.23
N ILE A 91 23.56 8.63 6.94
CA ILE A 91 24.65 9.36 6.29
C ILE A 91 24.09 10.61 5.62
N SER A 92 24.66 11.77 5.93
CA SER A 92 24.30 13.02 5.29
C SER A 92 25.44 13.51 4.40
N LEU A 93 25.08 14.11 3.27
CA LEU A 93 26.00 14.88 2.44
C LEU A 93 25.64 16.35 2.59
N ARG A 94 26.48 17.13 3.31
CA ARG A 94 26.24 18.56 3.57
C ARG A 94 24.85 18.83 4.19
N GLY A 95 24.43 17.97 5.12
CA GLY A 95 23.13 18.08 5.81
C GLY A 95 21.93 17.56 5.02
N ARG A 96 22.12 17.09 3.78
CA ARG A 96 21.06 16.47 2.97
C ARG A 96 21.19 14.95 2.98
N PHE A 97 20.06 14.27 2.97
CA PHE A 97 20.00 12.81 2.99
C PHE A 97 19.52 12.32 1.63
N TYR A 98 20.29 11.41 1.03
CA TYR A 98 19.93 10.77 -0.22
C TYR A 98 19.69 9.29 0.02
N TYR A 99 18.75 8.70 -0.71
CA TYR A 99 18.45 7.27 -0.65
C TYR A 99 18.33 6.71 -2.07
N ARG A 100 18.92 5.54 -2.30
CA ARG A 100 18.85 4.81 -3.57
C ARG A 100 17.63 3.87 -3.55
N CYS A 101 16.75 4.01 -4.53
CA CYS A 101 15.65 3.07 -4.77
C CYS A 101 15.60 2.72 -6.26
N GLY A 102 15.84 1.45 -6.60
CA GLY A 102 15.95 1.02 -8.00
C GLY A 102 17.05 1.77 -8.75
N SER A 103 16.75 2.27 -9.95
CA SER A 103 17.65 3.12 -10.75
C SER A 103 17.45 4.63 -10.52
N VAL A 104 16.68 5.02 -9.50
CA VAL A 104 16.53 6.43 -9.10
C VAL A 104 17.23 6.72 -7.75
N LYS A 105 17.70 7.96 -7.59
CA LYS A 105 18.19 8.52 -6.33
C LYS A 105 17.23 9.62 -5.91
N HIS A 106 16.72 9.52 -4.68
CA HIS A 106 15.82 10.51 -4.11
C HIS A 106 16.51 11.27 -2.99
N GLU A 107 16.32 12.59 -2.94
CA GLU A 107 16.59 13.36 -1.74
C GLU A 107 15.44 13.12 -0.76
N LEU A 108 15.77 12.63 0.44
CA LEU A 108 14.79 12.43 1.50
C LEU A 108 14.48 13.77 2.15
N THR A 109 13.21 14.15 2.12
CA THR A 109 12.71 15.41 2.72
C THR A 109 11.38 15.18 3.43
N GLY A 110 10.99 16.12 4.29
CA GLY A 110 9.70 16.10 4.97
C GLY A 110 9.42 14.79 5.72
N ALA A 111 8.27 14.17 5.45
CA ALA A 111 7.82 12.94 6.10
C ALA A 111 8.77 11.75 5.83
N SER A 112 9.29 11.62 4.61
CA SER A 112 10.20 10.52 4.23
C SER A 112 11.53 10.56 4.99
N LEU A 113 12.06 11.77 5.23
CA LEU A 113 13.26 11.96 6.03
C LEU A 113 13.03 11.61 7.49
N ASN A 114 11.92 12.04 8.09
CA ASN A 114 11.67 11.74 9.49
C ASN A 114 11.51 10.24 9.72
N GLU A 115 10.78 9.56 8.83
CA GLU A 115 10.64 8.10 8.90
C GLU A 115 11.99 7.39 8.77
N PHE A 116 12.84 7.82 7.83
CA PHE A 116 14.19 7.29 7.68
C PHE A 116 15.01 7.46 8.97
N LEU A 117 15.02 8.65 9.57
CA LEU A 117 15.78 8.91 10.81
C LEU A 117 15.26 8.08 11.99
N LEU A 118 13.94 7.95 12.14
CA LEU A 118 13.35 7.12 13.20
C LEU A 118 13.71 5.65 13.03
N LYS A 119 13.55 5.09 11.82
CA LYS A 119 13.90 3.69 11.52
C LYS A 119 15.36 3.41 11.84
N ARG A 120 16.25 4.36 11.55
CA ARG A 120 17.69 4.29 11.85
C ARG A 120 17.99 4.37 13.36
N ALA A 121 17.15 5.05 14.12
CA ALA A 121 17.19 5.07 15.59
C ALA A 121 16.53 3.83 16.24
N GLY A 122 16.00 2.89 15.44
CA GLY A 122 15.30 1.71 15.94
C GLY A 122 13.87 1.98 16.41
N HIS A 123 13.27 3.10 16.00
CA HIS A 123 11.90 3.48 16.35
C HIS A 123 11.02 3.57 15.11
N THR A 124 9.72 3.36 15.30
CA THR A 124 8.67 3.72 14.35
C THR A 124 7.95 4.98 14.81
N TRP A 125 7.22 5.64 13.93
CA TRP A 125 6.52 6.89 14.28
C TRP A 125 5.59 6.70 15.49
N ASP A 126 4.84 5.60 15.51
CA ASP A 126 3.85 5.27 16.54
C ASP A 126 4.47 4.88 17.89
N ASP A 127 5.76 4.51 17.92
CA ASP A 127 6.50 4.15 19.13
C ASP A 127 7.04 5.38 19.91
N VAL A 128 7.12 6.54 19.27
CA VAL A 128 7.70 7.74 19.88
C VAL A 128 6.83 8.26 21.03
N ILE A 129 7.46 8.61 22.15
CA ILE A 129 6.80 9.32 23.26
C ILE A 129 6.51 10.76 22.85
N ASP A 130 5.28 11.22 23.05
CA ASP A 130 4.90 12.62 22.85
C ASP A 130 4.80 13.32 24.21
N THR A 131 5.77 14.19 24.50
CA THR A 131 5.83 14.91 25.78
C THR A 131 4.74 15.98 25.93
N ARG A 132 3.99 16.29 24.87
CA ARG A 132 2.87 17.23 24.90
C ARG A 132 1.59 16.56 25.42
N ALA A 133 1.50 15.24 25.39
CA ALA A 133 0.29 14.49 25.71
C ALA A 133 0.32 13.93 27.13
N SER A 134 -0.85 13.85 27.74
CA SER A 134 -1.09 13.31 29.08
C SER A 134 -2.24 12.31 29.06
N PHE A 135 -2.42 11.53 30.14
CA PHE A 135 -3.55 10.61 30.25
C PHE A 135 -4.91 11.32 30.25
N GLU A 136 -4.97 12.62 30.55
CA GLU A 136 -6.19 13.41 30.45
C GLU A 136 -6.64 13.60 29.00
N ASP A 137 -5.75 13.43 28.02
CA ASP A 137 -6.07 13.51 26.60
C ASP A 137 -6.70 12.23 26.05
N ILE A 138 -6.80 11.16 26.85
CA ILE A 138 -7.35 9.86 26.44
C ILE A 138 -8.87 9.83 26.65
N ASP A 139 -9.60 9.42 25.61
CA ASP A 139 -11.04 9.19 25.63
C ASP A 139 -11.35 7.80 26.20
N GLU A 140 -11.65 7.77 27.50
CA GLU A 140 -12.04 6.55 28.22
C GLU A 140 -13.21 5.79 27.58
N ARG A 141 -14.10 6.47 26.86
CA ARG A 141 -15.24 5.78 26.19
C ARG A 141 -14.73 4.86 25.10
N THR A 142 -13.75 5.30 24.33
CA THR A 142 -13.14 4.50 23.26
C THR A 142 -12.27 3.38 23.80
N VAL A 143 -11.58 3.60 24.92
CA VAL A 143 -10.86 2.55 25.66
C VAL A 143 -11.85 1.46 26.10
N LYS A 144 -13.00 1.82 26.68
CA LYS A 144 -14.04 0.84 27.08
C LYS A 144 -14.60 0.06 25.89
N ILE A 145 -14.85 0.71 24.75
CA ILE A 145 -15.29 0.04 23.52
C ILE A 145 -14.24 -0.97 23.05
N PHE A 146 -12.97 -0.57 23.06
CA PHE A 146 -11.86 -1.43 22.68
C PHE A 146 -11.75 -2.65 23.60
N LEU A 147 -11.84 -2.46 24.91
CA LEU A 147 -11.74 -3.56 25.88
C LEU A 147 -12.85 -4.60 25.66
N ARG A 148 -14.09 -4.16 25.46
CA ARG A 148 -15.21 -5.07 25.18
C ARG A 148 -14.95 -5.91 23.93
N LYS A 149 -14.43 -5.31 22.85
CA LYS A 149 -14.08 -6.06 21.63
C LYS A 149 -12.89 -7.00 21.83
N ALA A 150 -11.90 -6.59 22.62
CA ALA A 150 -10.75 -7.42 22.96
C ALA A 150 -11.17 -8.69 23.72
N GLU A 151 -12.13 -8.54 24.64
CA GLU A 151 -12.74 -9.62 25.41
C GLU A 151 -13.57 -10.55 24.51
N GLU A 152 -14.46 -10.01 23.68
CA GLU A 152 -15.24 -10.78 22.69
C GLU A 152 -14.33 -11.60 21.75
N ALA A 153 -13.17 -11.07 21.39
CA ALA A 153 -12.17 -11.75 20.56
C ALA A 153 -11.28 -12.74 21.34
N GLY A 154 -11.30 -12.71 22.67
CA GLY A 154 -10.43 -13.53 23.53
C GLY A 154 -8.94 -13.20 23.40
N ARG A 155 -8.58 -11.96 23.02
CA ARG A 155 -7.20 -11.57 22.64
C ARG A 155 -6.46 -10.75 23.69
N LEU A 156 -7.12 -10.44 24.81
CA LEU A 156 -6.51 -9.65 25.88
C LEU A 156 -6.89 -10.20 27.27
N PRO A 157 -6.26 -11.30 27.72
CA PRO A 157 -6.47 -11.82 29.06
C PRO A 157 -5.89 -10.90 30.14
N ASP A 158 -6.36 -11.07 31.38
CA ASP A 158 -5.84 -10.43 32.60
C ASP A 158 -5.90 -8.89 32.60
N ILE A 159 -7.02 -8.30 32.18
CA ILE A 159 -7.24 -6.85 32.20
C ILE A 159 -8.15 -6.36 33.33
N ASP A 160 -8.75 -7.27 34.07
CA ASP A 160 -9.66 -6.94 35.17
C ASP A 160 -8.94 -6.12 36.24
N GLY A 161 -9.54 -4.98 36.58
CA GLY A 161 -9.02 -4.07 37.62
C GLY A 161 -7.88 -3.16 37.19
N LEU A 162 -7.38 -3.23 35.95
CA LEU A 162 -6.36 -2.30 35.47
C LEU A 162 -6.93 -0.89 35.29
N SER A 163 -6.19 0.11 35.76
CA SER A 163 -6.41 1.51 35.42
C SER A 163 -6.06 1.79 33.95
N THR A 164 -6.57 2.90 33.40
CA THR A 164 -6.24 3.32 32.01
C THR A 164 -4.72 3.42 31.78
N PRO A 165 -3.91 4.03 32.66
CA PRO A 165 -2.45 4.04 32.50
C PRO A 165 -1.82 2.64 32.43
N GLU A 166 -2.18 1.75 33.35
CA GLU A 166 -1.65 0.38 33.39
C GLU A 166 -2.03 -0.41 32.14
N LEU A 167 -3.27 -0.25 31.67
CA LEU A 167 -3.73 -0.84 30.41
C LEU A 167 -2.91 -0.34 29.21
N LEU A 168 -2.70 0.98 29.11
CA LEU A 168 -1.93 1.56 28.01
C LEU A 168 -0.46 1.13 28.07
N GLU A 169 0.14 0.96 29.25
CA GLU A 169 1.48 0.36 29.39
C GLU A 169 1.50 -1.12 28.98
N LYS A 170 0.49 -1.92 29.39
CA LYS A 170 0.34 -3.34 28.99
C LYS A 170 0.21 -3.50 27.46
N LEU A 171 -0.47 -2.57 26.81
CA LEU A 171 -0.59 -2.48 25.35
C LEU A 171 0.63 -1.83 24.67
N ARG A 172 1.66 -1.43 25.43
CA ARG A 172 2.85 -0.71 24.97
C ARG A 172 2.56 0.63 24.30
N LEU A 173 1.40 1.22 24.59
CA LEU A 173 0.93 2.54 24.16
C LEU A 173 1.44 3.66 25.08
N ALA A 174 1.86 3.32 26.29
CA ALA A 174 2.54 4.21 27.22
C ALA A 174 3.85 3.59 27.72
N LYS A 175 4.75 4.44 28.24
CA LYS A 175 5.97 4.02 28.91
C LYS A 175 6.35 5.06 29.97
N ASN A 176 6.59 4.61 31.20
CA ASN A 176 7.00 5.46 32.32
C ASN A 176 6.01 6.61 32.56
N GLY A 177 4.71 6.34 32.47
CA GLY A 177 3.68 7.36 32.65
C GLY A 177 3.59 8.41 31.52
N GLN A 178 4.26 8.19 30.37
CA GLN A 178 4.15 9.05 29.19
C GLN A 178 3.52 8.31 28.02
N LEU A 179 2.69 9.01 27.25
CA LEU A 179 1.98 8.45 26.11
C LEU A 179 2.86 8.41 24.87
N LYS A 180 2.74 7.32 24.11
CA LYS A 180 3.25 7.24 22.74
C LYS A 180 2.24 7.81 21.75
N ARG A 181 2.72 8.19 20.57
CA ARG A 181 1.87 8.66 19.47
C ARG A 181 0.76 7.67 19.12
N ALA A 182 1.03 6.37 19.18
CA ALA A 182 0.04 5.32 19.01
C ALA A 182 -1.18 5.48 19.93
N ALA A 183 -0.97 5.82 21.21
CA ALA A 183 -2.07 6.00 22.17
C ALA A 183 -2.97 7.18 21.80
N ILE A 184 -2.35 8.27 21.35
CA ILE A 184 -3.04 9.49 20.96
C ILE A 184 -3.92 9.23 19.74
N VAL A 185 -3.39 8.59 18.70
CA VAL A 185 -4.21 8.32 17.50
C VAL A 185 -5.27 7.24 17.73
N LEU A 186 -5.01 6.28 18.61
CA LEU A 186 -5.94 5.18 18.88
C LEU A 186 -7.06 5.58 19.84
N PHE A 187 -6.77 6.40 20.86
CA PHE A 187 -7.72 6.72 21.94
C PHE A 187 -7.80 8.20 22.32
N GLY A 188 -7.08 9.10 21.66
CA GLY A 188 -7.11 10.53 22.00
C GLY A 188 -8.50 11.14 21.84
N LYS A 189 -8.85 12.09 22.72
CA LYS A 189 -10.08 12.90 22.63
C LYS A 189 -10.08 13.78 21.39
N ASP A 190 -8.93 14.38 21.08
CA ASP A 190 -8.69 15.17 19.88
C ASP A 190 -7.27 14.92 19.35
N PRO A 191 -7.06 13.83 18.58
CA PRO A 191 -5.75 13.55 17.98
C PRO A 191 -5.31 14.63 16.98
N GLY A 192 -6.27 15.39 16.42
CA GLY A 192 -6.02 16.47 15.47
C GLY A 192 -5.20 17.61 16.08
N SER A 193 -5.42 17.90 17.36
CA SER A 193 -4.62 18.88 18.12
C SER A 193 -3.12 18.56 18.19
N PHE A 194 -2.76 17.26 18.16
CA PHE A 194 -1.38 16.79 18.16
C PHE A 194 -0.83 16.59 16.73
N TYR A 195 -1.69 16.10 15.85
CA TYR A 195 -1.39 15.68 14.47
C TYR A 195 -2.52 16.11 13.53
N PRO A 196 -2.42 17.29 12.90
CA PRO A 196 -3.52 17.94 12.18
C PRO A 196 -4.16 17.11 11.06
N ASN A 197 -3.41 16.20 10.45
CA ASN A 197 -3.93 15.39 9.36
C ASN A 197 -4.68 14.14 9.85
N THR A 198 -4.93 13.95 11.16
CA THR A 198 -5.59 12.75 11.73
C THR A 198 -7.11 12.77 11.53
N PHE A 199 -7.54 12.84 10.27
CA PHE A 199 -8.93 12.76 9.84
C PHE A 199 -9.03 11.97 8.53
N VAL A 200 -10.26 11.61 8.17
CA VAL A 200 -10.60 10.98 6.89
C VAL A 200 -11.44 11.95 6.09
N LYS A 201 -10.99 12.27 4.87
CA LYS A 201 -11.75 13.08 3.91
C LYS A 201 -12.56 12.16 3.01
N ILE A 202 -13.87 12.39 2.91
CA ILE A 202 -14.77 11.62 2.04
C ILE A 202 -15.35 12.58 1.00
N GLY A 203 -15.17 12.30 -0.29
CA GLY A 203 -15.70 13.14 -1.38
C GLY A 203 -16.52 12.33 -2.36
N LYS A 204 -17.64 12.90 -2.82
CA LYS A 204 -18.45 12.39 -3.93
C LYS A 204 -18.01 13.13 -5.19
N PHE A 205 -17.51 12.40 -6.17
CA PHE A 205 -16.99 12.94 -7.42
C PHE A 205 -17.94 12.59 -8.57
N GLU A 206 -17.84 13.36 -9.66
CA GLU A 206 -18.33 12.93 -10.97
C GLU A 206 -17.37 11.91 -11.58
N ASP A 207 -17.53 11.58 -12.87
CA ASP A 207 -16.64 10.64 -13.54
C ASP A 207 -15.22 11.20 -13.77
N ASP A 208 -15.01 12.50 -13.51
CA ASP A 208 -13.69 13.12 -13.49
C ASP A 208 -13.16 13.32 -12.05
N ASP A 209 -11.85 13.21 -11.87
CA ASP A 209 -11.20 13.27 -10.56
C ASP A 209 -11.17 14.69 -9.94
N PHE A 210 -11.74 15.69 -10.60
CA PHE A 210 -11.63 17.10 -10.23
C PHE A 210 -12.95 17.71 -9.77
N THR A 211 -14.08 17.21 -10.26
CA THR A 211 -15.42 17.74 -9.96
C THR A 211 -16.01 17.07 -8.72
N ILE A 212 -15.91 17.77 -7.58
CA ILE A 212 -16.51 17.34 -6.31
C ILE A 212 -17.97 17.83 -6.24
N ARG A 213 -18.91 16.91 -6.06
CA ARG A 213 -20.33 17.23 -5.81
C ARG A 213 -20.56 17.68 -4.37
N PHE A 214 -20.04 16.91 -3.42
CA PHE A 214 -20.03 17.26 -2.00
C PHE A 214 -18.93 16.47 -1.28
N GLN A 215 -18.60 16.91 -0.07
CA GLN A 215 -17.58 16.26 0.77
C GLN A 215 -17.97 16.30 2.24
N GLU A 216 -17.45 15.32 2.98
CA GLU A 216 -17.55 15.21 4.43
C GLU A 216 -16.16 15.00 5.02
N LEU A 217 -16.01 15.32 6.30
CA LEU A 217 -14.75 15.16 7.02
C LEU A 217 -15.05 14.49 8.37
N GLU A 218 -14.38 13.37 8.61
CA GLU A 218 -14.54 12.61 9.84
C GLU A 218 -13.27 12.69 10.70
N GLU A 219 -13.42 13.30 11.86
CA GLU A 219 -12.37 13.52 12.87
C GLU A 219 -12.56 12.64 14.10
N GLY A 220 -11.45 12.35 14.76
CA GLY A 220 -11.40 11.63 16.03
C GLY A 220 -10.27 10.60 16.06
N ASN A 221 -10.24 9.82 17.12
CA ASN A 221 -9.35 8.67 17.18
C ASN A 221 -9.84 7.53 16.27
N ILE A 222 -8.96 6.56 16.02
CA ILE A 222 -9.23 5.45 15.09
C ILE A 222 -10.51 4.70 15.44
N ILE A 223 -10.81 4.49 16.73
CA ILE A 223 -12.02 3.77 17.15
C ILE A 223 -13.28 4.53 16.74
N GLN A 224 -13.27 5.85 16.88
CA GLN A 224 -14.39 6.72 16.48
C GLN A 224 -14.49 6.84 14.96
N VAL A 225 -13.38 7.15 14.29
CA VAL A 225 -13.33 7.39 12.85
C VAL A 225 -13.76 6.15 12.06
N LEU A 226 -13.41 4.95 12.53
CA LEU A 226 -13.85 3.69 11.92
C LEU A 226 -15.37 3.59 11.83
N ASP A 227 -16.09 3.91 12.91
CA ASP A 227 -17.56 3.84 12.96
C ASP A 227 -18.20 5.02 12.22
N LYS A 228 -17.69 6.24 12.43
CA LYS A 228 -18.22 7.45 11.78
C LYS A 228 -18.14 7.38 10.27
N VAL A 229 -16.98 7.02 9.71
CA VAL A 229 -16.79 6.93 8.25
C VAL A 229 -17.73 5.90 7.63
N LEU A 230 -17.89 4.72 8.23
CA LEU A 230 -18.79 3.69 7.70
C LEU A 230 -20.25 4.16 7.72
N ARG A 231 -20.69 4.83 8.79
CA ARG A 231 -22.04 5.42 8.87
C ARG A 231 -22.24 6.54 7.85
N THR A 232 -21.26 7.42 7.71
CA THR A 232 -21.32 8.52 6.75
C THR A 232 -21.38 7.98 5.32
N LEU A 233 -20.60 6.94 5.00
CA LEU A 233 -20.69 6.25 3.71
C LEU A 233 -22.09 5.68 3.48
N ASP A 234 -22.62 4.89 4.43
CA ASP A 234 -23.96 4.27 4.33
C ASP A 234 -25.08 5.30 4.17
N HIS A 235 -25.05 6.40 4.93
CA HIS A 235 -26.16 7.36 4.96
C HIS A 235 -26.10 8.44 3.87
N LYS A 236 -24.90 8.81 3.39
CA LYS A 236 -24.73 9.96 2.48
C LYS A 236 -24.15 9.60 1.11
N PHE A 237 -23.34 8.55 1.00
CA PHE A 237 -22.56 8.29 -0.21
C PHE A 237 -22.97 7.03 -0.98
N LEU A 238 -23.43 6.00 -0.28
CA LEU A 238 -23.75 4.69 -0.85
C LEU A 238 -25.26 4.51 -1.03
N ILE A 239 -25.63 3.76 -2.06
CA ILE A 239 -27.02 3.44 -2.37
C ILE A 239 -27.32 2.03 -1.84
N ARG A 240 -28.58 1.81 -1.44
CA ARG A 240 -29.10 0.49 -1.10
C ARG A 240 -29.99 -0.01 -2.23
N ASN A 241 -29.57 -1.11 -2.85
CA ASN A 241 -30.34 -1.80 -3.86
C ASN A 241 -31.47 -2.58 -3.19
N ILE A 242 -32.68 -2.48 -3.75
CA ILE A 242 -33.88 -3.14 -3.23
C ILE A 242 -34.16 -4.35 -4.11
N SER A 243 -34.19 -5.53 -3.49
CA SER A 243 -34.65 -6.77 -4.12
C SER A 243 -35.72 -7.45 -3.26
N PHE A 244 -36.38 -8.47 -3.81
CA PHE A 244 -37.42 -9.23 -3.12
C PHE A 244 -37.13 -10.72 -3.21
N GLU A 245 -37.10 -11.40 -2.06
CA GLU A 245 -37.09 -12.86 -1.98
C GLU A 245 -38.41 -13.33 -1.35
N GLY A 246 -39.31 -13.83 -2.19
CA GLY A 246 -40.68 -14.12 -1.80
C GLY A 246 -41.41 -12.85 -1.35
N MET A 247 -41.86 -12.82 -0.09
CA MET A 247 -42.53 -11.66 0.51
C MET A 247 -41.58 -10.71 1.25
N ASN A 248 -40.29 -11.04 1.32
CA ASN A 248 -39.31 -10.26 2.08
C ASN A 248 -38.60 -9.26 1.18
N ARG A 249 -38.66 -7.97 1.55
CA ARG A 249 -37.85 -6.92 0.94
C ARG A 249 -36.44 -6.98 1.51
N ILE A 250 -35.45 -7.12 0.63
CA ILE A 250 -34.03 -7.13 0.97
C ILE A 250 -33.41 -5.82 0.50
N GLU A 251 -32.69 -5.15 1.39
CA GLU A 251 -31.90 -3.96 1.07
C GLU A 251 -30.42 -4.31 1.18
N THR A 252 -29.70 -4.24 0.07
CA THR A 252 -28.27 -4.59 0.00
C THR A 252 -27.46 -3.36 -0.40
N LEU A 253 -26.38 -3.09 0.33
CA LEU A 253 -25.44 -2.02 -0.02
C LEU A 253 -24.66 -2.37 -1.30
N GLU A 254 -24.32 -1.34 -2.08
CA GLU A 254 -23.48 -1.46 -3.29
C GLU A 254 -22.09 -2.06 -3.04
N TYR A 255 -21.57 -1.96 -1.81
CA TYR A 255 -20.30 -2.58 -1.42
C TYR A 255 -20.46 -3.39 -0.14
N PRO A 256 -19.77 -4.54 -0.01
CA PRO A 256 -19.81 -5.34 1.19
C PRO A 256 -19.16 -4.59 2.36
N ILE A 257 -19.91 -4.44 3.46
CA ILE A 257 -19.42 -3.80 4.70
C ILE A 257 -18.09 -4.41 5.19
N PRO A 258 -17.87 -5.75 5.13
CA PRO A 258 -16.56 -6.31 5.50
C PRO A 258 -15.39 -5.77 4.67
N ALA A 259 -15.55 -5.55 3.37
CA ALA A 259 -14.51 -4.98 2.51
C ALA A 259 -14.22 -3.52 2.89
N LEU A 260 -15.27 -2.70 3.04
CA LEU A 260 -15.13 -1.29 3.44
C LEU A 260 -14.45 -1.15 4.81
N ARG A 261 -14.85 -2.00 5.77
CA ARG A 261 -14.25 -2.03 7.11
C ARG A 261 -12.77 -2.38 7.04
N GLU A 262 -12.40 -3.41 6.28
CA GLU A 262 -11.03 -3.88 6.17
C GLU A 262 -10.14 -2.87 5.42
N MET A 263 -10.64 -2.26 4.34
CA MET A 263 -9.96 -1.17 3.65
C MET A 263 -9.70 0.01 4.59
N LEU A 264 -10.70 0.42 5.37
CA LEU A 264 -10.59 1.53 6.30
C LEU A 264 -9.60 1.21 7.43
N LEU A 265 -9.68 0.02 8.04
CA LEU A 265 -8.73 -0.40 9.07
C LEU A 265 -7.28 -0.43 8.55
N ASN A 266 -7.05 -1.07 7.39
CA ASN A 266 -5.73 -1.15 6.80
C ASN A 266 -5.20 0.24 6.46
N SER A 267 -6.04 1.12 5.92
CA SER A 267 -5.66 2.50 5.65
C SER A 267 -5.28 3.23 6.94
N LEU A 268 -6.07 3.16 8.01
CA LEU A 268 -5.76 3.86 9.27
C LEU A 268 -4.50 3.30 9.93
N ILE A 269 -4.29 1.99 9.93
CA ILE A 269 -3.17 1.34 10.65
C ILE A 269 -1.85 1.47 9.89
N HIS A 270 -1.85 1.38 8.56
CA HIS A 270 -0.63 1.44 7.74
C HIS A 270 -0.27 2.85 7.26
N ARG A 271 -1.04 3.86 7.69
CA ARG A 271 -0.88 5.25 7.33
C ARG A 271 0.45 5.86 7.74
N ASN A 272 1.01 6.72 6.90
CA ASN A 272 1.98 7.72 7.34
C ASN A 272 1.25 8.94 7.94
N TYR A 273 1.25 9.04 9.27
CA TYR A 273 0.56 10.10 10.02
C TYR A 273 1.20 11.50 9.91
N MET A 274 2.38 11.60 9.30
CA MET A 274 2.99 12.89 8.97
C MET A 274 2.64 13.37 7.56
N GLY A 275 2.05 12.50 6.76
CA GLY A 275 1.59 12.80 5.42
C GLY A 275 0.19 13.38 5.37
N ALA A 276 -0.38 13.36 4.17
CA ALA A 276 -1.75 13.75 3.92
C ALA A 276 -2.77 12.86 4.68
N PRO A 277 -3.99 13.37 4.94
CA PRO A 277 -5.11 12.57 5.47
C PRO A 277 -5.47 11.41 4.54
N THR A 278 -6.10 10.39 5.11
CA THR A 278 -6.74 9.33 4.31
C THR A 278 -7.86 9.94 3.49
N GLN A 279 -7.94 9.58 2.22
CA GLN A 279 -8.94 10.12 1.30
C GLN A 279 -9.79 8.97 0.78
N ILE A 280 -11.10 9.11 0.92
CA ILE A 280 -12.09 8.22 0.31
C ILE A 280 -12.77 9.01 -0.80
N ARG A 281 -12.67 8.51 -2.03
CA ARG A 281 -13.38 9.09 -3.18
C ARG A 281 -14.44 8.12 -3.65
N VAL A 282 -15.68 8.60 -3.69
CA VAL A 282 -16.84 7.84 -4.13
C VAL A 282 -17.27 8.38 -5.48
N TYR A 283 -17.36 7.50 -6.46
CA TYR A 283 -17.80 7.79 -7.83
C TYR A 283 -19.13 7.07 -8.09
N ASP A 284 -19.67 7.21 -9.30
CA ASP A 284 -20.88 6.49 -9.70
C ASP A 284 -20.61 5.02 -10.06
N ASN A 285 -19.36 4.64 -10.36
CA ASN A 285 -18.97 3.25 -10.71
C ASN A 285 -17.90 2.62 -9.80
N LYS A 286 -17.25 3.39 -8.92
CA LYS A 286 -16.14 2.92 -8.08
C LYS A 286 -16.04 3.68 -6.75
N LEU A 287 -15.32 3.10 -5.80
CA LEU A 287 -14.93 3.71 -4.54
C LEU A 287 -13.43 3.48 -4.35
N THR A 288 -12.70 4.54 -4.03
CA THR A 288 -11.25 4.44 -3.80
C THR A 288 -10.90 4.92 -2.40
N VAL A 289 -9.95 4.23 -1.77
CA VAL A 289 -9.33 4.65 -0.51
C VAL A 289 -7.85 4.86 -0.80
N TRP A 290 -7.40 6.12 -0.71
CA TRP A 290 -6.01 6.52 -0.84
C TRP A 290 -5.42 6.82 0.53
N ASN A 291 -4.20 6.36 0.78
CA ASN A 291 -3.44 6.69 1.97
C ASN A 291 -2.02 7.14 1.62
N HIS A 292 -1.46 8.07 2.38
CA HIS A 292 -0.08 8.49 2.20
C HIS A 292 0.91 7.42 2.68
N GLY A 293 1.94 7.17 1.89
CA GLY A 293 2.90 6.11 2.10
C GLY A 293 2.70 4.95 1.14
N THR A 294 3.81 4.39 0.68
CA THR A 294 3.90 3.24 -0.23
C THR A 294 3.89 1.92 0.55
N LEU A 295 4.01 0.81 -0.15
CA LEU A 295 4.25 -0.50 0.43
C LEU A 295 5.59 -0.53 1.19
N PRO A 296 5.70 -1.36 2.24
CA PRO A 296 6.97 -1.63 2.91
C PRO A 296 8.03 -2.18 1.95
N ASP A 297 9.30 -1.87 2.23
CA ASP A 297 10.45 -2.39 1.48
C ASP A 297 10.37 -3.93 1.36
N GLY A 298 10.42 -4.44 0.14
CA GLY A 298 10.40 -5.89 -0.14
C GLY A 298 9.02 -6.50 -0.35
N ILE A 299 7.93 -5.73 -0.21
CA ILE A 299 6.59 -6.15 -0.62
C ILE A 299 6.26 -5.55 -1.99
N THR A 300 5.87 -6.38 -2.94
CA THR A 300 5.35 -5.93 -4.24
C THR A 300 3.83 -6.04 -4.31
N LEU A 301 3.20 -5.31 -5.23
CA LEU A 301 1.75 -5.40 -5.47
C LEU A 301 1.29 -6.85 -5.73
N ASP A 302 2.07 -7.61 -6.51
CA ASP A 302 1.78 -9.02 -6.84
C ASP A 302 1.84 -9.97 -5.64
N GLN A 303 2.47 -9.56 -4.54
CA GLN A 303 2.54 -10.37 -3.31
C GLN A 303 1.32 -10.16 -2.42
N LEU A 304 0.59 -9.05 -2.56
CA LEU A 304 -0.53 -8.69 -1.69
C LEU A 304 -1.71 -9.67 -1.77
N THR A 305 -1.87 -10.35 -2.90
CA THR A 305 -2.90 -11.38 -3.12
C THR A 305 -2.38 -12.81 -2.87
N LYS A 306 -1.16 -12.93 -2.33
CA LYS A 306 -0.51 -14.20 -1.97
C LYS A 306 -0.26 -14.22 -0.47
N THR A 307 0.12 -15.38 0.06
CA THR A 307 0.58 -15.46 1.45
C THR A 307 1.87 -14.65 1.62
N HIS A 308 1.85 -13.66 2.49
CA HIS A 308 3.01 -12.84 2.83
C HIS A 308 3.02 -12.52 4.33
N SER A 309 4.20 -12.26 4.88
CA SER A 309 4.32 -11.76 6.25
C SER A 309 3.74 -10.34 6.35
N SER A 310 3.12 -10.02 7.49
CA SER A 310 2.63 -8.66 7.76
C SER A 310 3.77 -7.78 8.24
N TYR A 311 4.04 -6.69 7.52
CA TYR A 311 5.02 -5.66 7.90
C TYR A 311 4.31 -4.31 8.09
N PRO A 312 3.70 -4.07 9.26
CA PRO A 312 2.98 -2.81 9.51
C PRO A 312 3.92 -1.62 9.63
N ARG A 313 3.51 -0.48 9.06
CA ARG A 313 4.24 0.80 9.21
C ARG A 313 4.19 1.34 10.64
N ASN A 314 3.08 1.06 11.34
CA ASN A 314 2.86 1.39 12.74
C ASN A 314 2.66 0.10 13.55
N PRO A 315 3.75 -0.60 13.97
CA PRO A 315 3.65 -1.90 14.64
C PRO A 315 3.00 -1.86 16.03
N ILE A 316 3.21 -0.79 16.80
CA ILE A 316 2.59 -0.62 18.13
C ILE A 316 1.08 -0.47 17.96
N LEU A 317 0.66 0.33 16.97
CA LEU A 317 -0.74 0.50 16.63
C LEU A 317 -1.37 -0.79 16.10
N ALA A 318 -0.70 -1.49 15.20
CA ALA A 318 -1.16 -2.76 14.64
C ALA A 318 -1.33 -3.83 15.73
N GLU A 319 -0.34 -3.97 16.63
CA GLU A 319 -0.42 -4.90 17.76
C GLU A 319 -1.58 -4.58 18.70
N ALA A 320 -1.81 -3.29 19.01
CA ALA A 320 -2.96 -2.88 19.81
C ALA A 320 -4.28 -3.22 19.10
N CYS A 321 -4.43 -2.91 17.82
CA CYS A 321 -5.61 -3.25 17.03
C CYS A 321 -5.83 -4.77 16.90
N PHE A 322 -4.75 -5.56 16.80
CA PHE A 322 -4.82 -7.02 16.80
C PHE A 322 -5.38 -7.53 18.14
N ARG A 323 -4.83 -7.06 19.26
CA ARG A 323 -5.32 -7.36 20.62
C ARG A 323 -6.76 -6.90 20.85
N GLY A 324 -7.16 -5.80 20.24
CA GLY A 324 -8.53 -5.28 20.29
C GLY A 324 -9.53 -6.04 19.41
N GLY A 325 -9.11 -7.07 18.67
CA GLY A 325 -9.99 -7.81 17.77
C GLY A 325 -10.36 -7.07 16.48
N TYR A 326 -9.65 -5.99 16.13
CA TYR A 326 -9.96 -5.19 14.95
C TYR A 326 -9.37 -5.78 13.67
N ILE A 327 -8.13 -6.28 13.73
CA ILE A 327 -7.38 -6.85 12.58
C ILE A 327 -6.86 -8.26 12.87
N ASP A 328 -6.37 -8.96 11.84
CA ASP A 328 -5.59 -10.20 11.98
C ASP A 328 -4.09 -9.96 11.73
N SER A 329 -3.23 -10.83 12.27
CA SER A 329 -1.77 -10.67 12.22
C SER A 329 -1.09 -11.34 11.01
N TRP A 330 -1.81 -12.18 10.25
CA TRP A 330 -1.23 -13.06 9.21
C TRP A 330 -1.32 -12.50 7.78
N GLY A 331 -1.51 -11.20 7.61
CA GLY A 331 -1.61 -10.59 6.26
C GLY A 331 -2.86 -10.99 5.48
N SER A 332 -3.89 -11.57 6.13
CA SER A 332 -5.12 -12.03 5.47
C SER A 332 -6.08 -10.88 5.10
N GLY A 333 -5.82 -9.66 5.55
CA GLY A 333 -6.73 -8.52 5.38
C GLY A 333 -7.06 -8.23 3.91
N ILE A 334 -6.06 -8.26 3.03
CA ILE A 334 -6.29 -8.02 1.60
C ILE A 334 -7.14 -9.13 0.98
N MET A 335 -6.89 -10.39 1.35
CA MET A 335 -7.73 -11.50 0.88
C MET A 335 -9.17 -11.39 1.38
N LYS A 336 -9.42 -10.90 2.59
CA LYS A 336 -10.79 -10.63 3.06
C LYS A 336 -11.52 -9.62 2.18
N ILE A 337 -10.83 -8.58 1.68
CA ILE A 337 -11.42 -7.60 0.75
C ILE A 337 -11.79 -8.33 -0.56
N VAL A 338 -10.85 -9.10 -1.11
CA VAL A 338 -11.05 -9.89 -2.35
C VAL A 338 -12.22 -10.87 -2.20
N ASP A 339 -12.23 -11.66 -1.13
CA ASP A 339 -13.24 -12.67 -0.86
C ASP A 339 -14.62 -12.02 -0.64
N SER A 340 -14.67 -10.89 0.05
CA SER A 340 -15.92 -10.13 0.25
C SER A 340 -16.49 -9.61 -1.06
N CYS A 341 -15.64 -9.09 -1.96
CA CYS A 341 -16.05 -8.68 -3.30
C CYS A 341 -16.55 -9.87 -4.12
N LYS A 342 -15.84 -11.01 -4.06
CA LYS A 342 -16.22 -12.25 -4.76
C LYS A 342 -17.58 -12.77 -4.32
N VAL A 343 -17.84 -12.79 -3.00
CA VAL A 343 -19.14 -13.20 -2.43
C VAL A 343 -20.26 -12.24 -2.82
N ALA A 344 -19.95 -10.94 -2.93
CA ALA A 344 -20.90 -9.93 -3.36
C ALA A 344 -21.09 -9.86 -4.90
N GLY A 345 -20.39 -10.69 -5.68
CA GLY A 345 -20.44 -10.66 -7.15
C GLY A 345 -19.77 -9.43 -7.78
N LEU A 346 -18.95 -8.70 -7.03
CA LEU A 346 -18.27 -7.50 -7.49
C LEU A 346 -16.93 -7.84 -8.17
N PRO A 347 -16.44 -7.01 -9.11
CA PRO A 347 -15.09 -7.16 -9.66
C PRO A 347 -14.02 -7.18 -8.57
N MET A 348 -12.90 -7.87 -8.84
CA MET A 348 -11.77 -7.89 -7.93
C MET A 348 -11.27 -6.46 -7.63
N PRO A 349 -10.89 -6.17 -6.38
CA PRO A 349 -10.33 -4.87 -6.04
C PRO A 349 -9.00 -4.65 -6.76
N VAL A 350 -8.71 -3.39 -7.09
CA VAL A 350 -7.43 -3.00 -7.69
C VAL A 350 -6.60 -2.24 -6.66
N MET A 351 -5.34 -2.62 -6.54
CA MET A 351 -4.36 -1.95 -5.70
C MET A 351 -3.25 -1.34 -6.55
N GLU A 352 -2.85 -0.12 -6.24
CA GLU A 352 -1.79 0.58 -6.95
C GLU A 352 -1.08 1.59 -6.03
N GLU A 353 0.14 1.95 -6.39
CA GLU A 353 0.86 3.06 -5.78
C GLU A 353 0.81 4.27 -6.71
N ASP A 354 0.34 5.41 -6.20
CA ASP A 354 0.25 6.65 -6.96
C ASP A 354 0.41 7.87 -6.05
N GLY A 355 1.07 8.92 -6.57
CA GLY A 355 1.27 10.18 -5.86
C GLY A 355 1.96 10.06 -4.50
N GLY A 356 2.82 9.05 -4.32
CA GLY A 356 3.48 8.75 -3.04
C GLY A 356 2.54 8.13 -1.99
N GLY A 357 1.42 7.56 -2.43
CA GLY A 357 0.47 6.84 -1.58
C GLY A 357 0.06 5.50 -2.17
N PHE A 358 -0.75 4.77 -1.42
CA PHE A 358 -1.32 3.48 -1.78
C PHE A 358 -2.83 3.61 -1.94
N ILE A 359 -3.37 3.06 -3.03
CA ILE A 359 -4.79 3.11 -3.38
C ILE A 359 -5.36 1.70 -3.36
N VAL A 360 -6.55 1.55 -2.78
CA VAL A 360 -7.42 0.38 -2.99
C VAL A 360 -8.72 0.83 -3.65
N LYS A 361 -9.11 0.19 -4.75
CA LYS A 361 -10.31 0.51 -5.54
C LYS A 361 -11.32 -0.64 -5.50
N LEU A 362 -12.57 -0.34 -5.17
CA LEU A 362 -13.74 -1.22 -5.36
C LEU A 362 -14.58 -0.72 -6.53
N PHE A 363 -15.27 -1.62 -7.22
CA PHE A 363 -16.13 -1.31 -8.36
C PHE A 363 -17.58 -1.76 -8.08
N LYS A 364 -18.58 -1.01 -8.55
CA LYS A 364 -20.01 -1.23 -8.25
C LYS A 364 -20.68 -2.28 -9.13
N ASP A 365 -20.41 -2.25 -10.43
CA ASP A 365 -21.02 -3.16 -11.41
C ASP A 365 -19.97 -3.53 -12.48
N SER A 366 -20.12 -4.74 -13.01
CA SER A 366 -19.48 -5.34 -14.20
C SER A 366 -18.18 -4.74 -14.72
N TYR A 367 -17.15 -5.59 -14.88
CA TYR A 367 -15.90 -5.24 -15.56
C TYR A 367 -16.12 -4.32 -16.76
N THR A 368 -15.55 -3.12 -16.72
CA THR A 368 -15.55 -2.22 -17.87
C THR A 368 -14.67 -2.80 -18.97
N GLU A 369 -14.92 -2.40 -20.22
CA GLU A 369 -14.08 -2.76 -21.36
C GLU A 369 -12.59 -2.44 -21.07
N GLU A 370 -12.31 -1.25 -20.53
CA GLU A 370 -10.95 -0.85 -20.13
C GLU A 370 -10.31 -1.79 -19.09
N GLN A 371 -11.09 -2.29 -18.12
CA GLN A 371 -10.60 -3.23 -17.11
C GLN A 371 -10.31 -4.60 -17.71
N LEU A 372 -11.16 -5.09 -18.60
CA LEU A 372 -10.96 -6.37 -19.29
C LEU A 372 -9.71 -6.32 -20.17
N HIS A 373 -9.46 -5.19 -20.85
CA HIS A 373 -8.22 -4.99 -21.60
C HIS A 373 -6.98 -4.95 -20.72
N LYS A 374 -7.03 -4.31 -19.53
CA LYS A 374 -5.90 -4.29 -18.58
C LYS A 374 -5.58 -5.68 -18.02
N LEU A 375 -6.57 -6.58 -17.94
CA LEU A 375 -6.36 -7.99 -17.59
C LEU A 375 -5.72 -8.80 -18.74
N GLY A 376 -5.49 -8.20 -19.91
CA GLY A 376 -4.87 -8.84 -21.06
C GLY A 376 -5.85 -9.69 -21.88
N LEU A 377 -7.16 -9.48 -21.73
CA LEU A 377 -8.15 -10.15 -22.57
C LEU A 377 -8.13 -9.57 -23.98
N ASN A 378 -8.36 -10.44 -24.96
CA ASN A 378 -8.62 -10.01 -26.32
C ASN A 378 -10.06 -9.51 -26.51
N GLU A 379 -10.33 -8.82 -27.61
CA GLU A 379 -11.65 -8.29 -27.99
C GLU A 379 -12.81 -9.30 -27.88
N ARG A 380 -12.59 -10.56 -28.27
CA ARG A 380 -13.64 -11.58 -28.25
C ARG A 380 -13.97 -12.02 -26.82
N GLN A 381 -12.95 -12.11 -25.97
CA GLN A 381 -13.07 -12.42 -24.56
C GLN A 381 -13.77 -11.28 -23.81
N VAL A 382 -13.40 -10.03 -24.10
CA VAL A 382 -14.04 -8.83 -23.54
C VAL A 382 -15.54 -8.83 -23.87
N LYS A 383 -15.91 -8.98 -25.15
CA LYS A 383 -17.31 -9.08 -25.58
C LYS A 383 -18.08 -10.19 -24.88
N ALA A 384 -17.46 -11.35 -24.69
CA ALA A 384 -18.10 -12.47 -24.03
C ALA A 384 -18.37 -12.20 -22.55
N VAL A 385 -17.41 -11.59 -21.83
CA VAL A 385 -17.60 -11.24 -20.42
C VAL A 385 -18.71 -10.19 -20.28
N LEU A 386 -18.71 -9.14 -21.12
CA LEU A 386 -19.78 -8.15 -21.18
C LEU A 386 -21.15 -8.76 -21.52
N TYR A 387 -21.19 -9.75 -22.42
CA TYR A 387 -22.41 -10.47 -22.77
C TYR A 387 -22.94 -11.28 -21.58
N VAL A 388 -22.08 -11.98 -20.84
CA VAL A 388 -22.48 -12.74 -19.64
C VAL A 388 -22.95 -11.78 -18.54
N ILE A 389 -22.32 -10.62 -18.38
CA ILE A 389 -22.78 -9.56 -17.49
C ILE A 389 -24.22 -9.15 -17.83
N GLU A 390 -24.53 -8.94 -19.10
CA GLU A 390 -25.85 -8.46 -19.53
C GLU A 390 -26.92 -9.57 -19.51
N LYS A 391 -26.56 -10.79 -19.90
CA LYS A 391 -27.51 -11.90 -20.13
C LYS A 391 -27.48 -12.97 -19.04
N GLY A 392 -26.60 -12.86 -18.06
CA GLY A 392 -26.38 -13.81 -16.96
C GLY A 392 -25.58 -15.05 -17.33
N LYS A 393 -25.63 -15.50 -18.60
CA LYS A 393 -24.90 -16.67 -19.08
C LYS A 393 -24.57 -16.59 -20.57
N ILE A 394 -23.61 -17.40 -21.00
CA ILE A 394 -23.28 -17.62 -22.41
C ILE A 394 -23.02 -19.11 -22.66
N THR A 395 -23.55 -19.66 -23.73
CA THR A 395 -23.20 -20.98 -24.24
C THR A 395 -22.06 -20.90 -25.25
N ASN A 396 -21.37 -22.01 -25.49
CA ASN A 396 -20.36 -22.06 -26.54
C ASN A 396 -20.94 -21.68 -27.92
N SER A 397 -22.19 -22.08 -28.20
CA SER A 397 -22.90 -21.72 -29.43
C SER A 397 -23.23 -20.23 -29.52
N GLU A 398 -23.60 -19.58 -28.40
CA GLU A 398 -23.81 -18.13 -28.36
C GLU A 398 -22.49 -17.38 -28.55
N TYR A 399 -21.38 -17.84 -27.94
CA TYR A 399 -20.06 -17.25 -28.15
C TYR A 399 -19.63 -17.31 -29.62
N GLN A 400 -19.84 -18.45 -30.29
CA GLN A 400 -19.54 -18.60 -31.73
C GLN A 400 -20.31 -17.59 -32.57
N LYS A 401 -21.60 -17.38 -32.26
CA LYS A 401 -22.44 -16.39 -32.95
C LYS A 401 -22.03 -14.96 -32.64
N LEU A 402 -21.73 -14.67 -31.38
CA LEU A 402 -21.35 -13.32 -30.91
C LEU A 402 -20.06 -12.83 -31.56
N ASN A 403 -19.10 -13.74 -31.79
CA ASN A 403 -17.75 -13.41 -32.25
C ASN A 403 -17.44 -13.90 -33.67
N GLU A 404 -18.39 -14.55 -34.35
CA GLU A 404 -18.21 -15.13 -35.69
C GLU A 404 -17.00 -16.08 -35.79
N VAL A 405 -16.81 -16.94 -34.78
CA VAL A 405 -15.67 -17.87 -34.69
C VAL A 405 -16.08 -19.34 -34.71
N SER A 406 -15.13 -20.21 -35.05
CA SER A 406 -15.31 -21.66 -35.01
C SER A 406 -15.41 -22.20 -33.57
N LYS A 407 -16.07 -23.36 -33.42
CA LYS A 407 -16.20 -24.06 -32.14
C LYS A 407 -14.86 -24.29 -31.40
N PRO A 408 -13.75 -24.70 -32.05
CA PRO A 408 -12.46 -24.82 -31.38
C PRO A 408 -11.95 -23.51 -30.77
N THR A 409 -12.07 -22.39 -31.50
CA THR A 409 -11.68 -21.06 -31.02
C THR A 409 -12.55 -20.63 -29.84
N ALA A 410 -13.87 -20.78 -29.94
CA ALA A 410 -14.79 -20.47 -28.84
C ALA A 410 -14.47 -21.30 -27.59
N THR A 411 -14.15 -22.59 -27.75
CA THR A 411 -13.80 -23.48 -26.65
C THR A 411 -12.50 -23.04 -25.97
N ARG A 412 -11.46 -22.73 -26.75
CA ARG A 412 -10.18 -22.24 -26.19
C ARG A 412 -10.38 -20.92 -25.43
N ASP A 413 -11.02 -19.94 -26.05
CA ASP A 413 -11.17 -18.61 -25.47
C ASP A 413 -12.07 -18.66 -24.21
N LEU A 414 -13.12 -19.49 -24.18
CA LEU A 414 -13.96 -19.74 -22.99
C LEU A 414 -13.22 -20.54 -21.91
N SER A 415 -12.39 -21.52 -22.27
CA SER A 415 -11.54 -22.25 -21.31
C SER A 415 -10.53 -21.32 -20.67
N GLU A 416 -9.90 -20.41 -21.42
CA GLU A 416 -9.01 -19.39 -20.84
C GLU A 416 -9.75 -18.48 -19.86
N LEU A 417 -10.98 -18.06 -20.18
CA LEU A 417 -11.81 -17.25 -19.29
C LEU A 417 -12.17 -17.98 -17.98
N VAL A 418 -12.23 -19.31 -17.99
CA VAL A 418 -12.50 -20.14 -16.81
C VAL A 418 -11.22 -20.48 -16.03
N GLU A 419 -10.21 -21.00 -16.72
CA GLU A 419 -9.02 -21.60 -16.10
C GLU A 419 -7.94 -20.56 -15.78
N THR A 420 -7.67 -19.66 -16.75
CA THR A 420 -6.60 -18.67 -16.65
C THR A 420 -7.08 -17.42 -15.93
N TYR A 421 -8.14 -16.80 -16.44
CA TYR A 421 -8.62 -15.52 -15.92
C TYR A 421 -9.61 -15.68 -14.77
N LYS A 422 -10.21 -16.87 -14.60
CA LYS A 422 -11.19 -17.17 -13.55
C LYS A 422 -12.35 -16.17 -13.50
N LEU A 423 -12.75 -15.66 -14.67
CA LEU A 423 -13.84 -14.72 -14.84
C LEU A 423 -15.18 -15.42 -15.04
N LEU A 424 -15.15 -16.61 -15.66
CA LEU A 424 -16.33 -17.44 -15.89
C LEU A 424 -16.22 -18.77 -15.17
N THR A 425 -17.36 -19.41 -14.90
CA THR A 425 -17.43 -20.80 -14.44
C THR A 425 -18.33 -21.59 -15.39
N ASN A 426 -17.92 -22.82 -15.72
CA ASN A 426 -18.75 -23.73 -16.52
C ASN A 426 -19.79 -24.42 -15.63
N ILE A 427 -21.06 -24.31 -16.01
CA ILE A 427 -22.20 -24.93 -15.34
C ILE A 427 -22.79 -26.00 -16.27
N GLY A 428 -22.79 -27.25 -15.79
CA GLY A 428 -23.37 -28.41 -16.50
C GLY A 428 -22.36 -29.23 -17.31
N PHE A 429 -22.85 -30.31 -17.94
CA PHE A 429 -22.04 -31.20 -18.77
C PHE A 429 -22.73 -31.48 -20.12
N GLY A 430 -21.93 -31.52 -21.20
CA GLY A 430 -22.42 -31.87 -22.54
C GLY A 430 -23.24 -30.77 -23.21
N ALA A 431 -24.32 -31.14 -23.92
CA ALA A 431 -25.10 -30.21 -24.75
C ALA A 431 -25.85 -29.11 -23.98
N GLY A 432 -25.94 -29.22 -22.65
CA GLY A 432 -26.55 -28.24 -21.77
C GLY A 432 -25.56 -27.33 -21.03
N SER A 433 -24.25 -27.42 -21.29
CA SER A 433 -23.27 -26.61 -20.57
C SER A 433 -23.34 -25.14 -20.99
N HIS A 434 -23.36 -24.25 -20.00
CA HIS A 434 -23.23 -22.81 -20.19
C HIS A 434 -22.19 -22.24 -19.24
N TYR A 435 -21.79 -20.99 -19.48
CA TYR A 435 -20.80 -20.29 -18.69
C TYR A 435 -21.47 -19.10 -18.04
N GLU A 436 -21.30 -18.97 -16.73
CA GLU A 436 -21.78 -17.84 -15.93
C GLU A 436 -20.58 -17.07 -15.38
N LEU A 437 -20.78 -15.85 -14.87
CA LEU A 437 -19.74 -15.17 -14.10
C LEU A 437 -19.30 -16.09 -12.95
N ALA A 438 -18.00 -16.15 -12.69
CA ALA A 438 -17.46 -16.91 -11.59
C ALA A 438 -17.86 -16.28 -10.25
N ILE A 439 -19.08 -16.54 -9.79
CA ILE A 439 -19.52 -16.23 -8.43
C ILE A 439 -18.83 -17.23 -7.51
N GLY A 440 -17.88 -16.75 -6.71
CA GLY A 440 -17.66 -17.29 -5.36
C GLY A 440 -17.73 -18.81 -5.14
N SER A 441 -17.16 -19.68 -5.98
CA SER A 441 -16.98 -21.10 -5.62
C SER A 441 -15.87 -21.27 -4.59
#